data_AF-A0A674NJQ4-F1
#
_entry.id   AF-A0A674NJQ4-F1
#
_cell.length_a   1.000
_cell.length_b   1.000
_cell.length_c   1.000
_cell.angle_alpha   90.00
_cell.angle_beta   90.00
_cell.angle_gamma   90.00
#
_symmetry.space_group_name_H-M   'P 1'
#
loop_
_entity.id
_entity.type
_entity.pdbx_description
1 polymer ?
#
loop_
_entity_poly.entity_id
_entity_poly.type
_entity_poly.pdbx_seq_one_letter_code
_entity_poly.pdbx_strand_id
1 'polypeptide(L)'
;MGNCHTVGPNEALVVSGGCCGSDEKTYVVGGWAWAWWLISDIQRITLEIMTLQPKCEDVETAEGVAITVTGVAQVKVMTEKELLGYACEQFLGKTVVEIKSVILQTLEGHLRAILGTLTVEQIYQDRDKFATLVREVASPDVGRMGIEILSFTIKDVYDKVEYLSSLGKTQTAAVQRDADIGVAEAERDAGIREAECKKEMMDTKFLADTKMADSKRELEMQKASFNQEVNTKKAEAQLAYELQAAKEQQKIRMEEIEIEVVCLYCRRWSAKPPYDDSGHKIHTESFNGYLPQA
;
A
#
# COMPACT_ATOMS: atom_id res chain seq x y z
N MET A 1 -38.65 77.44 1.24
CA MET A 1 -38.96 76.13 1.85
C MET A 1 -37.77 75.21 1.59
N GLY A 2 -37.30 74.47 2.58
CA GLY A 2 -36.29 73.42 2.40
C GLY A 2 -36.95 72.04 2.49
N ASN A 3 -36.25 71.00 2.06
CA ASN A 3 -36.69 69.62 2.18
C ASN A 3 -35.73 68.82 3.07
N CYS A 4 -36.27 67.87 3.82
CA CYS A 4 -35.50 66.93 4.62
C CYS A 4 -35.23 65.68 3.79
N HIS A 5 -33.95 65.36 3.61
CA HIS A 5 -33.53 64.16 2.89
C HIS A 5 -32.99 63.15 3.90
N THR A 6 -33.68 62.02 4.00
CA THR A 6 -33.25 60.87 4.80
C THR A 6 -32.27 60.00 4.02
N VAL A 7 -31.36 59.37 4.75
CA VAL A 7 -30.24 58.58 4.24
C VAL A 7 -30.19 57.26 4.98
N GLY A 8 -30.07 56.16 4.23
CA GLY A 8 -29.88 54.84 4.82
C GLY A 8 -28.52 54.68 5.50
N PRO A 9 -28.35 53.71 6.41
CA PRO A 9 -27.05 53.44 7.05
C PRO A 9 -25.92 53.09 6.08
N ASN A 10 -26.26 52.60 4.88
CA ASN A 10 -25.32 52.18 3.84
C ASN A 10 -25.11 53.24 2.75
N GLU A 11 -25.55 54.48 2.98
CA GLU A 11 -25.39 55.59 2.05
C GLU A 11 -24.77 56.80 2.76
N ALA A 12 -23.95 57.54 2.03
CA ALA A 12 -23.51 58.86 2.44
C ALA A 12 -24.17 59.91 1.56
N LEU A 13 -24.64 60.98 2.18
CA LEU A 13 -25.22 62.13 1.52
C LEU A 13 -24.28 63.32 1.68
N VAL A 14 -24.00 63.95 0.55
CA VAL A 14 -23.20 65.17 0.46
C VAL A 14 -24.16 66.31 0.16
N VAL A 15 -24.19 67.30 1.04
CA VAL A 15 -24.85 68.58 0.79
C VAL A 15 -23.79 69.59 0.46
N SER A 16 -23.87 70.17 -0.74
CA SER A 16 -23.03 71.28 -1.17
C SER A 16 -23.89 72.52 -1.38
N GLY A 17 -23.38 73.69 -0.96
CA GLY A 17 -24.07 74.96 -1.10
C GLY A 17 -25.03 75.32 0.06
N GLY A 18 -25.13 76.61 0.35
CA GLY A 18 -25.95 77.15 1.43
C GLY A 18 -25.71 78.66 1.64
N CYS A 19 -26.58 79.31 2.39
CA CYS A 19 -26.52 80.77 2.62
C CYS A 19 -25.46 81.20 3.67
N CYS A 20 -24.97 80.28 4.52
CA CYS A 20 -24.16 80.62 5.71
C CYS A 20 -22.76 79.99 5.75
N GLY A 21 -22.25 79.45 4.63
CA GLY A 21 -20.90 78.89 4.57
C GLY A 21 -20.56 78.54 3.13
N SER A 22 -19.73 79.37 2.48
CA SER A 22 -19.48 79.27 1.03
C SER A 22 -18.61 78.06 0.64
N ASP A 23 -17.92 77.43 1.59
CA ASP A 23 -16.89 76.41 1.31
C ASP A 23 -17.02 75.13 2.15
N GLU A 24 -17.99 75.08 3.08
CA GLU A 24 -18.16 73.90 3.93
C GLU A 24 -19.09 72.87 3.27
N LYS A 25 -18.49 71.76 2.82
CA LYS A 25 -19.22 70.56 2.38
C LYS A 25 -19.66 69.77 3.60
N THR A 26 -20.96 69.49 3.73
CA THR A 26 -21.49 68.69 4.84
C THR A 26 -21.64 67.23 4.38
N TYR A 27 -20.93 66.33 5.05
CA TYR A 27 -21.00 64.88 4.81
C TYR A 27 -21.84 64.24 5.92
N VAL A 28 -22.93 63.56 5.54
CA VAL A 28 -23.83 62.89 6.48
C VAL A 28 -23.89 61.40 6.10
N VAL A 29 -23.36 60.55 6.98
CA VAL A 29 -23.42 59.08 6.84
C VAL A 29 -24.58 58.57 7.68
N GLY A 30 -25.65 58.13 7.02
CA GLY A 30 -26.91 57.78 7.68
C GLY A 30 -27.63 58.97 8.33
N GLY A 31 -28.93 58.81 8.62
CA GLY A 31 -29.72 59.82 9.29
C GLY A 31 -30.45 60.75 8.33
N TRP A 32 -30.39 62.07 8.54
CA TRP A 32 -31.09 63.05 7.72
C TRP A 32 -30.29 64.34 7.55
N ALA A 33 -30.47 65.00 6.41
CA ALA A 33 -29.90 66.30 6.12
C ALA A 33 -30.98 67.26 5.61
N TRP A 34 -30.88 68.53 5.98
CA TRP A 34 -31.76 69.59 5.50
C TRP A 34 -31.12 70.30 4.30
N ALA A 35 -31.86 70.43 3.21
CA ALA A 35 -31.38 71.10 2.01
C ALA A 35 -32.37 72.17 1.52
N TRP A 36 -31.84 73.29 1.04
CA TRP A 36 -32.65 74.41 0.56
C TRP A 36 -32.85 74.33 -0.96
N TRP A 37 -34.10 74.37 -1.40
CA TRP A 37 -34.56 74.15 -2.79
C TRP A 37 -33.85 74.90 -3.94
N LEU A 38 -33.16 76.02 -3.68
CA LEU A 38 -32.53 76.87 -4.70
C LEU A 38 -31.02 77.06 -4.53
N ILE A 39 -30.45 76.67 -3.39
CA ILE A 39 -29.07 77.04 -3.00
C ILE A 39 -28.24 75.82 -2.60
N SER A 40 -28.88 74.66 -2.39
CA SER A 40 -28.20 73.43 -1.99
C SER A 40 -28.35 72.36 -3.07
N ASP A 41 -27.22 71.77 -3.47
CA ASP A 41 -27.18 70.55 -4.28
C ASP A 41 -26.97 69.34 -3.35
N ILE A 42 -27.58 68.22 -3.74
CA ILE A 42 -27.65 67.01 -2.92
C ILE A 42 -27.23 65.83 -3.78
N GLN A 43 -26.19 65.14 -3.32
CA GLN A 43 -25.69 63.97 -4.01
C GLN A 43 -25.49 62.82 -3.02
N ARG A 44 -25.73 61.60 -3.49
CA ARG A 44 -25.69 60.38 -2.68
C ARG A 44 -24.63 59.45 -3.24
N ILE A 45 -23.88 58.81 -2.37
CA ILE A 45 -22.92 57.76 -2.70
C ILE A 45 -23.22 56.53 -1.85
N THR A 46 -23.20 55.36 -2.48
CA THR A 46 -23.42 54.08 -1.81
C THR A 46 -22.15 53.64 -1.09
N LEU A 47 -22.25 53.32 0.19
CA LEU A 47 -21.16 52.79 1.04
C LEU A 47 -21.15 51.26 1.06
N GLU A 48 -21.92 50.62 0.19
CA GLU A 48 -22.00 49.17 0.07
C GLU A 48 -20.68 48.59 -0.47
N ILE A 49 -20.42 47.33 -0.12
CA ILE A 49 -19.24 46.61 -0.58
C ILE A 49 -19.38 46.35 -2.08
N MET A 50 -18.34 46.72 -2.83
CA MET A 50 -18.27 46.48 -4.26
C MET A 50 -17.26 45.36 -4.54
N THR A 51 -17.70 44.34 -5.28
CA THR A 51 -16.81 43.28 -5.79
C THR A 51 -16.28 43.68 -7.16
N LEU A 52 -14.97 43.72 -7.29
CA LEU A 52 -14.23 43.99 -8.52
C LEU A 52 -13.47 42.73 -8.94
N GLN A 53 -13.34 42.51 -10.24
CA GLN A 53 -12.59 41.40 -10.80
C GLN A 53 -11.50 41.95 -11.73
N PRO A 54 -10.35 42.40 -11.19
CA PRO A 54 -9.24 42.83 -12.01
C PRO A 54 -8.69 41.64 -12.81
N LYS A 55 -8.55 41.82 -14.12
CA LYS A 55 -8.04 40.80 -15.02
C LYS A 55 -6.84 41.36 -15.78
N CYS A 56 -5.70 40.67 -15.68
CA CYS A 56 -4.53 40.99 -16.47
C CYS A 56 -4.31 39.86 -17.48
N GLU A 57 -4.41 40.20 -18.77
CA GLU A 57 -4.13 39.29 -19.89
C GLU A 57 -2.71 39.53 -20.41
N ASP A 58 -2.05 38.45 -20.83
CA ASP A 58 -0.76 38.47 -21.52
C ASP A 58 0.30 39.33 -20.82
N VAL A 59 0.54 39.04 -19.54
CA VAL A 59 1.64 39.66 -18.80
C VAL A 59 2.83 38.72 -18.83
N GLU A 60 3.95 39.20 -19.35
CA GLU A 60 5.22 38.49 -19.26
C GLU A 60 5.74 38.58 -17.82
N THR A 61 5.98 37.41 -17.22
CA THR A 61 6.67 37.30 -15.93
C THR A 61 8.17 37.55 -16.10
N ALA A 62 8.92 37.58 -14.99
CA ALA A 62 10.37 37.78 -15.02
C ALA A 62 11.13 36.76 -15.90
N GLU A 63 10.55 35.56 -16.10
CA GLU A 63 11.11 34.49 -16.93
C GLU A 63 10.64 34.53 -18.40
N GLY A 64 9.80 35.51 -18.77
CA GLY A 64 9.28 35.67 -20.12
C GLY A 64 8.11 34.75 -20.46
N VAL A 65 7.51 34.08 -19.46
CA VAL A 65 6.28 33.28 -19.66
C VAL A 65 5.07 34.21 -19.56
N ALA A 66 4.23 34.19 -20.59
CA ALA A 66 3.02 35.01 -20.67
C ALA A 66 1.86 34.37 -19.89
N ILE A 67 1.41 35.03 -18.82
CA ILE A 67 0.38 34.53 -17.92
C ILE A 67 -0.81 35.47 -17.89
N THR A 68 -1.99 34.88 -17.75
CA THR A 68 -3.25 35.56 -17.48
C THR A 68 -3.68 35.30 -16.05
N VAL A 69 -3.86 36.35 -15.25
CA VAL A 69 -4.27 36.25 -13.85
C VAL A 69 -5.57 37.00 -13.64
N THR A 70 -6.50 36.35 -12.94
CA THR A 70 -7.76 36.95 -12.52
C THR A 70 -7.80 37.06 -10.99
N GLY A 71 -7.98 38.26 -10.49
CA GLY A 71 -8.19 38.53 -9.07
C GLY A 71 -9.65 38.79 -8.73
N VAL A 72 -9.98 38.71 -7.45
CA VAL A 72 -11.22 39.25 -6.88
C VAL A 72 -10.84 40.19 -5.75
N ALA A 73 -11.28 41.45 -5.87
CA ALA A 73 -11.10 42.45 -4.84
C ALA A 73 -12.46 42.87 -4.29
N GLN A 74 -12.59 42.89 -2.97
CA GLN A 74 -13.72 43.50 -2.29
C GLN A 74 -13.28 44.84 -1.75
N VAL A 75 -13.91 45.90 -2.24
CA VAL A 75 -13.59 47.28 -1.88
C VAL A 75 -14.79 47.97 -1.26
N LYS A 76 -14.52 48.93 -0.38
CA LYS A 76 -15.55 49.73 0.30
C LYS A 76 -15.08 51.18 0.40
N VAL A 77 -16.03 52.12 0.30
CA VAL A 77 -15.75 53.54 0.54
C VAL A 77 -15.53 53.76 2.04
N MET A 78 -14.47 54.50 2.39
CA MET A 78 -14.16 54.81 3.79
C MET A 78 -15.15 55.82 4.38
N THR A 79 -15.49 55.65 5.65
CA THR A 79 -16.49 56.48 6.35
C THR A 79 -15.90 57.65 7.12
N GLU A 80 -14.57 57.73 7.22
CA GLU A 80 -13.87 58.82 7.90
C GLU A 80 -14.04 60.14 7.12
N LYS A 81 -14.24 61.26 7.84
CA LYS A 81 -14.67 62.53 7.22
C LYS A 81 -13.70 63.05 6.16
N GLU A 82 -12.39 62.90 6.36
CA GLU A 82 -11.36 63.34 5.40
C GLU A 82 -11.33 62.45 4.16
N LEU A 83 -11.32 61.13 4.36
CA LEU A 83 -11.26 60.13 3.30
C LEU A 83 -12.54 60.05 2.47
N LEU A 84 -13.68 60.24 3.12
CA LEU A 84 -14.98 60.39 2.48
C LEU A 84 -15.00 61.64 1.59
N GLY A 85 -14.33 62.73 2.00
CA GLY A 85 -14.14 63.92 1.18
C GLY A 85 -13.49 63.62 -0.16
N TYR A 86 -12.37 62.88 -0.15
CA TYR A 86 -11.68 62.45 -1.38
C TYR A 86 -12.53 61.54 -2.27
N ALA A 87 -13.23 60.56 -1.66
CA ALA A 87 -14.13 59.68 -2.40
C ALA A 87 -15.26 60.47 -3.07
N CYS A 88 -15.86 61.41 -2.35
CA CYS A 88 -16.89 62.27 -2.90
C CYS A 88 -16.34 63.13 -4.04
N GLU A 89 -15.20 63.80 -3.88
CA GLU A 89 -14.62 64.62 -4.96
C GLU A 89 -14.35 63.84 -6.25
N GLN A 90 -13.94 62.57 -6.14
CA GLN A 90 -13.59 61.73 -7.29
C GLN A 90 -14.80 61.04 -7.95
N PHE A 91 -15.83 60.70 -7.16
CA PHE A 91 -16.94 59.84 -7.58
C PHE A 91 -18.32 60.51 -7.62
N LEU A 92 -18.45 61.73 -7.09
CA LEU A 92 -19.69 62.51 -7.21
C LEU A 92 -20.06 62.72 -8.69
N GLY A 93 -21.33 62.49 -9.01
CA GLY A 93 -21.86 62.57 -10.38
C GLY A 93 -21.55 61.38 -11.29
N LYS A 94 -20.75 60.39 -10.85
CA LYS A 94 -20.46 59.17 -11.63
C LYS A 94 -21.43 58.04 -11.28
N THR A 95 -21.69 57.18 -12.24
CA THR A 95 -22.44 55.95 -12.03
C THR A 95 -21.60 54.90 -11.31
N VAL A 96 -22.24 53.96 -10.61
CA VAL A 96 -21.56 52.85 -9.92
C VAL A 96 -20.67 52.03 -10.86
N VAL A 97 -21.05 51.91 -12.14
CA VAL A 97 -20.26 51.19 -13.15
C VAL A 97 -18.95 51.94 -13.46
N GLU A 98 -19.02 53.26 -13.60
CA GLU A 98 -17.83 54.09 -13.84
C GLU A 98 -16.89 54.09 -12.63
N ILE A 99 -17.44 54.19 -11.42
CA ILE A 99 -16.67 54.07 -10.17
C ILE A 99 -15.91 52.75 -10.16
N LYS A 100 -16.59 51.63 -10.41
CA LYS A 100 -15.97 50.29 -10.48
C LYS A 100 -14.86 50.23 -11.54
N SER A 101 -15.07 50.83 -12.70
CA SER A 101 -14.09 50.85 -13.80
C SER A 101 -12.80 51.57 -13.41
N VAL A 102 -12.89 52.75 -12.80
CA VAL A 102 -11.71 53.52 -12.37
C VAL A 102 -10.88 52.76 -11.34
N ILE A 103 -11.54 52.13 -10.37
CA ILE A 103 -10.86 51.34 -9.33
C ILE A 103 -10.24 50.08 -9.94
N LEU A 104 -10.97 49.41 -10.82
CA LEU A 104 -10.52 48.21 -11.51
C LEU A 104 -9.26 48.49 -12.34
N GLN A 105 -9.20 49.59 -13.08
CA GLN A 105 -8.01 49.99 -13.84
C GLN A 105 -6.78 50.20 -12.95
N THR A 106 -6.97 50.81 -11.78
CA THR A 106 -5.88 51.04 -10.82
C THR A 106 -5.35 49.71 -10.26
N LEU A 107 -6.26 48.81 -9.85
CA LEU A 107 -5.89 47.48 -9.35
C LEU A 107 -5.24 46.61 -10.43
N GLU A 108 -5.69 46.68 -11.68
CA GLU A 108 -5.07 45.98 -12.81
C GLU A 108 -3.66 46.50 -13.10
N GLY A 109 -3.43 47.81 -12.98
CA GLY A 109 -2.11 48.39 -13.12
C GLY A 109 -1.12 47.84 -12.09
N HIS A 110 -1.51 47.82 -10.81
CA HIS A 110 -0.67 47.25 -9.75
C HIS A 110 -0.48 45.74 -9.92
N LEU A 111 -1.54 45.00 -10.23
CA LEU A 111 -1.47 43.57 -10.47
C LEU A 111 -0.47 43.26 -11.60
N ARG A 112 -0.55 43.98 -12.71
CA ARG A 112 0.38 43.85 -13.84
C ARG A 112 1.81 44.18 -13.46
N ALA A 113 2.03 45.24 -12.68
CA ALA A 113 3.37 45.65 -12.26
C ALA A 113 4.05 44.57 -11.39
N ILE A 114 3.33 43.99 -10.44
CA ILE A 114 3.88 42.94 -9.56
C ILE A 114 4.10 41.63 -10.34
N LEU A 115 3.19 41.26 -11.25
CA LEU A 115 3.35 40.07 -12.09
C LEU A 115 4.65 40.08 -12.92
N GLY A 116 5.09 41.25 -13.39
CA GLY A 116 6.35 41.38 -14.14
C GLY A 116 7.61 41.17 -13.28
N THR A 117 7.51 41.26 -11.96
CA THR A 117 8.66 41.14 -11.05
C THR A 117 8.87 39.75 -10.47
N LEU A 118 7.82 38.91 -10.47
CA LEU A 118 7.84 37.58 -9.85
C LEU A 118 7.98 36.48 -10.91
N THR A 119 8.49 35.33 -10.49
CA THR A 119 8.52 34.12 -11.33
C THR A 119 7.20 33.37 -11.26
N VAL A 120 6.96 32.50 -12.24
CA VAL A 120 5.73 31.72 -12.36
C VAL A 120 5.53 30.78 -11.16
N GLU A 121 6.62 30.17 -10.70
CA GLU A 121 6.66 29.21 -9.60
C GLU A 121 6.25 29.87 -8.29
N GLN A 122 6.73 31.09 -8.03
CA GLN A 122 6.39 31.84 -6.82
C GLN A 122 4.89 32.19 -6.77
N ILE A 123 4.33 32.61 -7.90
CA ILE A 123 2.90 32.92 -8.03
C ILE A 123 2.05 31.66 -7.79
N TYR A 124 2.52 30.50 -8.27
CA TYR A 124 1.78 29.25 -8.13
C TYR A 124 1.88 28.63 -6.73
N GLN A 125 3.07 28.65 -6.11
CA GLN A 125 3.33 28.07 -4.79
C GLN A 125 2.66 28.86 -3.67
N ASP A 126 2.74 30.20 -3.70
CA ASP A 126 2.32 31.07 -2.61
C ASP A 126 1.33 32.16 -3.08
N ARG A 127 0.12 31.75 -3.45
CA ARG A 127 -0.93 32.68 -3.93
C ARG A 127 -1.33 33.73 -2.90
N ASP A 128 -1.35 33.38 -1.62
CA ASP A 128 -1.75 34.29 -0.53
C ASP A 128 -0.69 35.37 -0.28
N LYS A 129 0.61 35.03 -0.40
CA LYS A 129 1.69 36.00 -0.29
C LYS A 129 1.61 36.99 -1.45
N PHE A 130 1.41 36.50 -2.66
CA PHE A 130 1.22 37.36 -3.83
C PHE A 130 0.01 38.30 -3.67
N ALA A 131 -1.14 37.78 -3.21
CA ALA A 131 -2.32 38.58 -2.95
C ALA A 131 -2.08 39.69 -1.90
N THR A 132 -1.31 39.37 -0.85
CA THR A 132 -0.93 40.33 0.19
C THR A 132 -0.03 41.43 -0.36
N LEU A 133 0.97 41.09 -1.17
CA LEU A 133 1.87 42.06 -1.81
C LEU A 133 1.11 43.01 -2.72
N VAL A 134 0.19 42.51 -3.54
CA VAL A 134 -0.65 43.35 -4.42
C VAL A 134 -1.51 44.30 -3.59
N ARG A 135 -2.09 43.82 -2.48
CA ARG A 135 -2.84 44.66 -1.55
C ARG A 135 -1.97 45.77 -0.97
N GLU A 136 -0.79 45.46 -0.44
CA GLU A 136 0.11 46.43 0.20
C GLU A 136 0.53 47.55 -0.75
N VAL A 137 0.83 47.21 -2.01
CA VAL A 137 1.23 48.19 -3.03
C VAL A 137 0.04 49.02 -3.52
N ALA A 138 -1.15 48.43 -3.64
CA ALA A 138 -2.34 49.13 -4.11
C ALA A 138 -3.04 49.97 -3.03
N SER A 139 -2.97 49.56 -1.75
CA SER A 139 -3.59 50.23 -0.61
C SER A 139 -3.39 51.74 -0.54
N PRO A 140 -2.17 52.30 -0.67
CA PRO A 140 -1.99 53.75 -0.61
C PRO A 140 -2.64 54.49 -1.78
N ASP A 141 -2.65 53.91 -2.98
CA ASP A 141 -3.17 54.58 -4.18
C ASP A 141 -4.71 54.57 -4.22
N VAL A 142 -5.35 53.46 -3.85
CA VAL A 142 -6.81 53.45 -3.66
C VAL A 142 -7.25 54.26 -2.44
N GLY A 143 -6.40 54.35 -1.41
CA GLY A 143 -6.66 55.14 -0.21
C GLY A 143 -6.74 56.64 -0.50
N ARG A 144 -5.92 57.15 -1.43
CA ARG A 144 -6.00 58.54 -1.93
C ARG A 144 -7.31 58.84 -2.66
N MET A 145 -8.00 57.81 -3.15
CA MET A 145 -9.33 57.92 -3.73
C MET A 145 -10.46 57.77 -2.70
N GLY A 146 -10.13 57.58 -1.42
CA GLY A 146 -11.10 57.36 -0.34
C GLY A 146 -11.70 55.95 -0.31
N ILE A 147 -11.00 54.96 -0.88
CA ILE A 147 -11.44 53.56 -0.94
C ILE A 147 -10.51 52.67 -0.13
N GLU A 148 -11.11 51.75 0.62
CA GLU A 148 -10.42 50.70 1.35
C GLU A 148 -10.59 49.34 0.66
N ILE A 149 -9.51 48.59 0.54
CA ILE A 149 -9.54 47.19 0.12
C ILE A 149 -9.80 46.33 1.36
N LEU A 150 -10.97 45.69 1.43
CA LEU A 150 -11.31 44.77 2.51
C LEU A 150 -10.57 43.43 2.34
N SER A 151 -10.61 42.90 1.13
CA SER A 151 -9.98 41.62 0.79
C SER A 151 -9.54 41.61 -0.67
N PHE A 152 -8.41 40.97 -0.93
CA PHE A 152 -7.89 40.71 -2.26
C PHE A 152 -7.49 39.24 -2.33
N THR A 153 -8.03 38.51 -3.29
CA THR A 153 -7.72 37.09 -3.51
C THR A 153 -7.49 36.82 -4.98
N ILE A 154 -6.64 35.83 -5.28
CA ILE A 154 -6.46 35.35 -6.65
C ILE A 154 -7.51 34.29 -6.94
N LYS A 155 -8.25 34.48 -8.02
CA LYS A 155 -9.26 33.52 -8.48
C LYS A 155 -8.59 32.42 -9.29
N ASP A 156 -8.00 32.81 -10.41
CA ASP A 156 -7.48 31.89 -11.40
C ASP A 156 -6.18 32.43 -12.02
N VAL A 157 -5.29 31.49 -12.38
CA VAL A 157 -4.02 31.74 -13.07
C VAL A 157 -3.96 30.78 -14.25
N TYR A 158 -3.89 31.32 -15.46
CA TYR A 158 -3.86 30.56 -16.70
C TYR A 158 -2.66 30.98 -17.55
N ASP A 159 -2.09 30.03 -18.27
CA ASP A 159 -1.02 30.26 -19.24
C ASP A 159 -1.50 29.85 -20.64
N LYS A 160 -1.02 30.53 -21.68
CA LYS A 160 -1.27 30.20 -23.08
C LYS A 160 -0.37 29.09 -23.62
N VAL A 161 0.83 28.92 -23.07
CA VAL A 161 1.90 28.05 -23.61
C VAL A 161 1.96 26.68 -22.92
N GLU A 162 1.02 26.37 -22.02
CA GLU A 162 0.95 25.10 -21.28
C GLU A 162 2.22 24.79 -20.43
N TYR A 163 2.97 25.83 -20.03
CA TYR A 163 4.14 25.73 -19.15
C TYR A 163 3.76 25.11 -17.79
N LEU A 164 2.67 25.60 -17.18
CA LEU A 164 2.19 25.12 -15.89
C LEU A 164 1.79 23.63 -15.90
N SER A 165 1.17 23.16 -16.99
CA SER A 165 0.81 21.74 -17.13
C SER A 165 2.05 20.87 -17.33
N SER A 166 3.06 21.37 -18.05
CA SER A 166 4.35 20.70 -18.20
C SER A 166 5.10 20.58 -16.86
N LEU A 167 5.11 21.64 -16.04
CA LEU A 167 5.69 21.62 -14.70
C LEU A 167 5.02 20.55 -13.81
N GLY A 168 3.68 20.47 -13.83
CA GLY A 168 2.94 19.45 -13.10
C GLY A 168 3.23 18.01 -13.56
N LYS A 169 3.40 17.80 -14.87
CA LYS A 169 3.77 16.50 -15.44
C LYS A 169 5.16 16.05 -14.95
N THR A 170 6.14 16.94 -14.93
CA THR A 170 7.50 16.62 -14.45
C THR A 170 7.50 16.27 -12.96
N GLN A 171 6.77 17.02 -12.13
CA GLN A 171 6.67 16.73 -10.69
C GLN A 171 5.97 15.39 -10.44
N THR A 172 4.87 15.12 -11.16
CA THR A 172 4.15 13.84 -11.05
C THR A 172 5.04 12.67 -11.47
N ALA A 173 5.81 12.82 -12.55
CA ALA A 173 6.75 11.80 -13.01
C ALA A 173 7.89 11.56 -12.01
N ALA A 174 8.35 12.61 -11.30
CA ALA A 174 9.36 12.47 -10.24
C ALA A 174 8.81 11.68 -9.05
N VAL A 175 7.62 12.04 -8.55
CA VAL A 175 6.96 11.32 -7.45
C VAL A 175 6.69 9.87 -7.82
N GLN A 176 6.23 9.60 -9.05
CA GLN A 176 6.01 8.24 -9.53
C GLN A 176 7.32 7.44 -9.57
N ARG A 177 8.40 8.03 -10.09
CA ARG A 177 9.71 7.37 -10.13
C ARG A 177 10.19 7.01 -8.73
N ASP A 178 10.07 7.93 -7.77
CA ASP A 178 10.52 7.70 -6.41
C ASP A 178 9.67 6.61 -5.72
N ALA A 179 8.36 6.59 -5.99
CA ALA A 179 7.48 5.51 -5.55
C ALA A 179 7.88 4.16 -6.15
N ASP A 180 8.19 4.09 -7.45
CA ASP A 180 8.61 2.87 -8.13
C ASP A 180 9.95 2.35 -7.58
N ILE A 181 10.89 3.26 -7.27
CA ILE A 181 12.15 2.93 -6.61
C ILE A 181 11.89 2.34 -5.22
N GLY A 182 10.98 2.95 -4.45
CA GLY A 182 10.59 2.46 -3.13
C GLY A 182 9.95 1.06 -3.17
N VAL A 183 9.12 0.78 -4.17
CA VAL A 183 8.53 -0.56 -4.38
C VAL A 183 9.62 -1.57 -4.75
N ALA A 184 10.51 -1.24 -5.68
CA ALA A 184 11.59 -2.12 -6.10
C ALA A 184 12.59 -2.42 -4.97
N GLU A 185 12.84 -1.46 -4.08
CA GLU A 185 13.61 -1.65 -2.85
C GLU A 185 12.92 -2.61 -1.88
N ALA A 186 11.63 -2.38 -1.63
CA ALA A 186 10.85 -3.25 -0.74
C ALA A 186 10.75 -4.70 -1.26
N GLU A 187 10.53 -4.90 -2.57
CA GLU A 187 10.48 -6.23 -3.18
C GLU A 187 11.84 -6.94 -3.13
N ARG A 188 12.93 -6.20 -3.34
CA ARG A 188 14.29 -6.74 -3.23
C ARG A 188 14.57 -7.22 -1.82
N ASP A 189 14.26 -6.41 -0.81
CA ASP A 189 14.50 -6.74 0.59
C ASP A 189 13.63 -7.91 1.05
N ALA A 190 12.37 -7.95 0.62
CA ALA A 190 11.47 -9.09 0.84
C ALA A 190 12.03 -10.37 0.18
N GLY A 191 12.52 -10.28 -1.06
CA GLY A 191 13.10 -11.40 -1.79
C GLY A 191 14.38 -11.94 -1.16
N ILE A 192 15.26 -11.06 -0.64
CA ILE A 192 16.45 -11.46 0.11
C ILE A 192 16.03 -12.24 1.37
N ARG A 193 15.08 -11.69 2.13
CA ARG A 193 14.61 -12.32 3.37
C ARG A 193 13.93 -13.66 3.11
N GLU A 194 13.16 -13.77 2.04
CA GLU A 194 12.55 -15.03 1.62
C GLU A 194 13.62 -16.06 1.21
N ALA A 195 14.65 -15.65 0.47
CA ALA A 195 15.75 -16.52 0.07
C ALA A 195 16.55 -17.01 1.27
N GLU A 196 16.79 -16.16 2.27
CA GLU A 196 17.42 -16.52 3.54
C GLU A 196 16.57 -17.55 4.31
N CYS A 197 15.28 -17.25 4.51
CA CYS A 197 14.34 -18.18 5.15
C CYS A 197 14.28 -19.54 4.42
N LYS A 198 14.31 -19.54 3.08
CA LYS A 198 14.34 -20.78 2.27
C LYS A 198 15.63 -21.56 2.45
N LYS A 199 16.79 -20.88 2.49
CA LYS A 199 18.08 -21.54 2.76
C LYS A 199 18.07 -22.21 4.12
N GLU A 200 17.67 -21.49 5.16
CA GLU A 200 17.57 -22.04 6.53
C GLU A 200 16.59 -23.23 6.61
N MET A 201 15.43 -23.12 5.94
CA MET A 201 14.47 -24.22 5.85
C MET A 201 15.06 -25.44 5.13
N MET A 202 15.81 -25.24 4.04
CA MET A 202 16.43 -26.35 3.31
C MET A 202 17.57 -26.98 4.12
N ASP A 203 18.39 -26.20 4.80
CA ASP A 203 19.47 -26.70 5.66
C ASP A 203 18.91 -27.55 6.81
N THR A 204 17.86 -27.06 7.48
CA THR A 204 17.18 -27.83 8.54
C THR A 204 16.55 -29.11 8.00
N LYS A 205 15.96 -29.06 6.80
CA LYS A 205 15.42 -30.25 6.11
C LYS A 205 16.51 -31.25 5.77
N PHE A 206 17.64 -30.83 5.20
CA PHE A 206 18.76 -31.72 4.87
C PHE A 206 19.38 -32.35 6.12
N LEU A 207 19.50 -31.58 7.21
CA LEU A 207 19.94 -32.12 8.50
C LEU A 207 18.95 -33.17 9.04
N ALA A 208 17.64 -32.93 8.92
CA ALA A 208 16.62 -33.89 9.32
C ALA A 208 16.67 -35.16 8.46
N ASP A 209 16.76 -35.02 7.13
CA ASP A 209 16.83 -36.13 6.18
C ASP A 209 18.10 -36.98 6.40
N THR A 210 19.23 -36.33 6.68
CA THR A 210 20.49 -37.03 7.01
C THR A 210 20.33 -37.86 8.28
N LYS A 211 19.77 -37.29 9.35
CA LYS A 211 19.50 -38.03 10.60
C LYS A 211 18.53 -39.19 10.39
N MET A 212 17.52 -39.03 9.54
CA MET A 212 16.59 -40.10 9.19
C MET A 212 17.28 -41.22 8.40
N ALA A 213 18.13 -40.86 7.43
CA ALA A 213 18.90 -41.83 6.65
C ALA A 213 19.89 -42.61 7.51
N ASP A 214 20.60 -41.93 8.42
CA ASP A 214 21.51 -42.56 9.38
C ASP A 214 20.76 -43.51 10.31
N SER A 215 19.61 -43.08 10.85
CA SER A 215 18.76 -43.91 11.70
C SER A 215 18.24 -45.14 10.96
N LYS A 216 17.86 -45.00 9.69
CA LYS A 216 17.42 -46.11 8.85
C LYS A 216 18.56 -47.09 8.56
N ARG A 217 19.74 -46.57 8.24
CA ARG A 217 20.95 -47.39 8.01
C ARG A 217 21.31 -48.19 9.25
N GLU A 218 21.30 -47.56 10.41
CA GLU A 218 21.58 -48.21 11.70
C GLU A 218 20.58 -49.34 11.98
N LEU A 219 19.29 -49.07 11.77
CA LEU A 219 18.24 -50.07 11.91
C LEU A 219 18.42 -51.26 10.95
N GLU A 220 18.81 -51.01 9.70
CA GLU A 220 19.09 -52.07 8.73
C GLU A 220 20.34 -52.89 9.10
N MET A 221 21.42 -52.26 9.60
CA MET A 221 22.61 -52.97 10.09
C MET A 221 22.26 -53.86 11.29
N GLN A 222 21.49 -53.34 12.25
CA GLN A 222 21.03 -54.14 13.40
C GLN A 222 20.15 -55.31 12.96
N LYS A 223 19.19 -55.09 12.05
CA LYS A 223 18.40 -56.19 11.48
C LYS A 223 19.26 -57.24 10.79
N ALA A 224 20.27 -56.83 10.02
CA ALA A 224 21.17 -57.76 9.35
C ALA A 224 21.98 -58.59 10.38
N SER A 225 22.47 -57.95 11.43
CA SER A 225 23.17 -58.61 12.54
C SER A 225 22.26 -59.63 13.25
N PHE A 226 21.04 -59.26 13.61
CA PHE A 226 20.08 -60.20 14.22
C PHE A 226 19.72 -61.34 13.28
N ASN A 227 19.54 -61.09 11.98
CA ASN A 227 19.27 -62.16 11.01
C ASN A 227 20.45 -63.12 10.89
N GLN A 228 21.69 -62.62 10.94
CA GLN A 228 22.88 -63.47 10.96
C GLN A 228 22.94 -64.34 12.22
N GLU A 229 22.65 -63.78 13.40
CA GLU A 229 22.56 -64.55 14.65
C GLU A 229 21.44 -65.60 14.61
N VAL A 230 20.25 -65.24 14.13
CA VAL A 230 19.13 -66.17 13.97
C VAL A 230 19.47 -67.28 12.98
N ASN A 231 20.12 -66.95 11.86
CA ASN A 231 20.50 -67.93 10.84
C ASN A 231 21.59 -68.88 11.33
N THR A 232 22.59 -68.39 12.06
CA THR A 232 23.61 -69.24 12.67
C THR A 232 23.00 -70.18 13.70
N LYS A 233 22.13 -69.69 14.59
CA LYS A 233 21.41 -70.52 15.57
C LYS A 233 20.48 -71.54 14.92
N LYS A 234 19.79 -71.18 13.83
CA LYS A 234 18.99 -72.12 13.04
C LYS A 234 19.85 -73.20 12.37
N ALA A 235 21.00 -72.84 11.80
CA ALA A 235 21.94 -73.79 11.21
C ALA A 235 22.51 -74.75 12.26
N GLU A 236 22.89 -74.25 13.45
CA GLU A 236 23.31 -75.07 14.59
C GLU A 236 22.20 -76.06 15.02
N ALA A 237 20.96 -75.59 15.13
CA ALA A 237 19.82 -76.43 15.49
C ALA A 237 19.54 -77.51 14.45
N GLN A 238 19.62 -77.17 13.16
CA GLN A 238 19.45 -78.12 12.06
C GLN A 238 20.54 -79.19 12.06
N LEU A 239 21.81 -78.79 12.22
CA LEU A 239 22.94 -79.72 12.34
C LEU A 239 22.80 -80.63 13.56
N ALA A 240 22.34 -80.12 14.70
CA ALA A 240 22.09 -80.92 15.89
C ALA A 240 20.94 -81.92 15.69
N TYR A 241 19.87 -81.51 15.01
CA TYR A 241 18.75 -82.38 14.67
C TYR A 241 19.18 -83.51 13.72
N GLU A 242 19.94 -83.20 12.67
CA GLU A 242 20.48 -84.18 11.72
C GLU A 242 21.45 -85.16 12.40
N LEU A 243 22.33 -84.65 13.27
CA LEU A 243 23.24 -85.48 14.06
C LEU A 243 22.46 -86.45 14.95
N GLN A 244 21.39 -85.98 15.60
CA GLN A 244 20.55 -86.80 16.46
C GLN A 244 19.79 -87.86 15.66
N ALA A 245 19.23 -87.49 14.50
CA ALA A 245 18.56 -88.43 13.60
C ALA A 245 19.54 -89.53 13.10
N ALA A 246 20.77 -89.16 12.75
CA ALA A 246 21.81 -90.11 12.33
C ALA A 246 22.22 -91.07 13.47
N LYS A 247 22.34 -90.58 14.71
CA LYS A 247 22.59 -91.43 15.89
C LYS A 247 21.45 -92.41 16.14
N GLU A 248 20.20 -91.95 16.01
CA GLU A 248 19.04 -92.81 16.22
C GLU A 248 18.94 -93.88 15.12
N GLN A 249 19.20 -93.52 13.86
CA GLN A 249 19.32 -94.49 12.77
C GLN A 249 20.43 -95.52 13.02
N GLN A 250 21.58 -95.11 13.57
CA GLN A 250 22.65 -96.04 13.96
C GLN A 250 22.18 -97.03 15.03
N LYS A 251 21.43 -96.58 16.04
CA LYS A 251 20.85 -97.47 17.06
C LYS A 251 19.86 -98.45 16.47
N ILE A 252 18.92 -97.98 15.64
CA ILE A 252 17.93 -98.83 14.96
C ILE A 252 18.65 -99.93 14.17
N ARG A 253 19.70 -99.59 13.41
CA ARG A 253 20.49 -100.59 12.68
C ARG A 253 21.21 -101.59 13.57
N MET A 254 21.70 -101.19 14.74
CA MET A 254 22.29 -102.14 15.69
C MET A 254 21.24 -103.12 16.23
N GLU A 255 20.04 -102.63 16.55
CA GLU A 255 18.93 -103.48 17.00
C GLU A 255 18.46 -104.44 15.89
N GLU A 256 18.39 -103.98 14.63
CA GLU A 256 18.06 -104.83 13.47
C GLU A 256 19.08 -105.98 13.29
N ILE A 257 20.38 -105.68 13.41
CA ILE A 257 21.44 -106.70 13.35
C ILE A 257 21.27 -107.71 14.49
N GLU A 258 20.92 -107.26 15.70
CA GLU A 258 20.72 -108.14 16.85
C GLU A 258 19.53 -109.10 16.63
N ILE A 259 18.41 -108.60 16.07
CA ILE A 259 17.26 -109.42 15.67
C ILE A 259 17.65 -110.44 14.58
N GLU A 260 18.46 -110.03 13.59
CA GLU A 260 18.89 -110.91 12.50
C GLU A 260 19.76 -112.08 13.03
N VAL A 261 20.65 -111.82 13.99
CA VAL A 261 21.50 -112.84 14.63
C VAL A 261 20.65 -113.85 15.42
N VAL A 262 19.60 -113.39 16.11
CA VAL A 262 18.66 -114.26 16.83
C VAL A 262 17.83 -115.11 15.85
N CYS A 263 17.39 -114.54 14.73
CA CYS A 263 16.64 -115.24 13.69
C CYS A 263 17.48 -116.33 13.00
N LEU A 264 18.78 -116.07 12.76
CA LEU A 264 19.75 -117.06 12.28
C LEU A 264 19.96 -118.20 13.28
N TYR A 265 20.01 -117.89 14.58
CA TYR A 265 20.06 -118.92 15.64
C TYR A 265 18.79 -119.79 15.65
N CYS A 266 17.62 -119.20 15.43
CA CYS A 266 16.35 -119.93 15.39
C CYS A 266 16.23 -120.83 14.15
N ARG A 267 16.71 -120.39 12.97
CA ARG A 267 16.77 -121.24 11.76
C ARG A 267 17.69 -122.44 11.92
N ARG A 268 18.75 -122.33 12.72
CA ARG A 268 19.67 -123.45 13.02
C ARG A 268 19.02 -124.53 13.89
N TRP A 269 18.04 -124.18 14.74
CA TRP A 269 17.34 -125.11 15.62
C TRP A 269 16.23 -125.92 14.93
N SER A 270 15.58 -125.38 13.88
CA SER A 270 14.54 -126.11 13.13
C SER A 270 15.07 -127.17 12.15
N ALA A 271 16.39 -127.38 12.06
CA ALA A 271 17.04 -128.27 11.08
C ALA A 271 17.62 -129.58 11.68
N LYS A 272 17.13 -130.03 12.84
CA LYS A 272 17.42 -131.38 13.35
C LYS A 272 16.20 -132.30 13.21
N PRO A 273 16.25 -133.36 12.39
CA PRO A 273 15.19 -134.36 12.36
C PRO A 273 15.21 -135.22 13.64
N PRO A 274 14.07 -135.59 14.24
CA PRO A 274 14.03 -136.63 15.27
C PRO A 274 14.22 -138.00 14.62
N TYR A 275 15.04 -138.86 15.25
CA TYR A 275 15.29 -140.25 14.86
C TYR A 275 14.77 -141.16 15.98
N ASP A 276 14.05 -142.25 15.67
CA ASP A 276 13.71 -143.32 16.63
C ASP A 276 14.65 -144.52 16.49
N ASP A 277 14.80 -145.31 17.56
CA ASP A 277 15.79 -146.37 17.73
C ASP A 277 15.54 -147.67 16.91
N SER A 278 14.73 -147.66 15.85
CA SER A 278 14.40 -148.90 15.11
C SER A 278 14.48 -148.86 13.57
N GLY A 279 15.07 -147.81 12.98
CA GLY A 279 15.70 -147.93 11.66
C GLY A 279 14.77 -148.09 10.44
N HIS A 280 13.60 -147.45 10.42
CA HIS A 280 12.82 -147.26 9.19
C HIS A 280 12.51 -145.79 8.89
N LYS A 281 12.72 -145.37 7.63
CA LYS A 281 12.36 -144.04 7.12
C LYS A 281 10.85 -143.96 6.89
N ILE A 282 10.18 -143.05 7.59
CA ILE A 282 8.78 -142.70 7.34
C ILE A 282 8.77 -141.62 6.24
N HIS A 283 8.13 -141.92 5.11
CA HIS A 283 7.77 -140.93 4.10
C HIS A 283 6.44 -140.30 4.47
N THR A 284 6.37 -138.97 4.55
CA THR A 284 5.11 -138.23 4.40
C THR A 284 5.34 -136.95 3.61
N GLU A 285 4.45 -136.77 2.65
CA GLU A 285 4.33 -135.65 1.73
C GLU A 285 3.85 -134.35 2.40
N SER A 286 4.15 -133.25 1.69
CA SER A 286 3.30 -132.07 1.47
C SER A 286 3.02 -131.09 2.61
N PHE A 287 3.29 -129.81 2.31
CA PHE A 287 2.42 -128.61 2.41
C PHE A 287 3.33 -127.37 2.57
N ASN A 288 3.50 -126.53 1.54
CA ASN A 288 2.62 -125.42 1.12
C ASN A 288 2.61 -124.23 2.08
N GLY A 289 2.72 -123.01 1.53
CA GLY A 289 2.61 -121.73 2.23
C GLY A 289 3.71 -120.75 1.80
N TYR A 290 3.56 -120.00 0.69
CA TYR A 290 2.88 -118.70 0.62
C TYR A 290 3.21 -117.75 1.78
N LEU A 291 3.95 -116.66 1.52
CA LEU A 291 3.38 -115.32 1.35
C LEU A 291 4.46 -114.26 1.02
N PRO A 292 4.07 -113.12 0.40
CA PRO A 292 4.96 -112.14 -0.22
C PRO A 292 5.00 -110.77 0.52
N GLN A 293 5.69 -109.81 -0.12
CA GLN A 293 5.68 -108.34 0.11
C GLN A 293 6.46 -107.88 1.35
N ALA A 294 7.14 -106.72 1.38
CA ALA A 294 7.09 -105.52 0.56
C ALA A 294 8.49 -104.88 0.44
#